data_AF-A0A250F4L7-F1
#
_entry.id   AF-A0A250F4L7-F1
#
_cell.length_a   1.000
_cell.length_b   1.000
_cell.length_c   1.000
_cell.angle_alpha   90.00
_cell.angle_beta   90.00
_cell.angle_gamma   90.00
#
_symmetry.space_group_name_H-M   'P 1'
#
loop_
_entity.id
_entity.type
_entity.pdbx_description
1 polymer ?
#
loop_
_entity_poly.entity_id
_entity_poly.type
_entity_poly.pdbx_seq_one_letter_code
_entity_poly.pdbx_strand_id
1 'polypeptide(L)'
;MKKNIFLIALLVLNLSIAVAQAKNSRKEYTAVDNHTYKKGEILVFGAPARGTQYENIFINDIITTGDYISIFTGGTIEEKSSDNATKEQLSALGNKATIKHFANGIENNKLVVLKLDDKKEIRAFFDKALQNGEIKSQAQDFQTTADKILANAARGQGDGNGTVKSFSPDFEVKILSVVGDKKAQTVTVNLLISHKLVHQRVGINSRCSMFDEAKSKCFDYEGNEYPYKEFGLGNEKSTYQAYNIIPTQVPLKAFVTFRQILPSVQGMSFISIPISYRAEDGGDCASGDLELSNIVIDWK
;
A
#
# COMPACT_ATOMS: atom_id res chain seq x y z
N MET A 1 -62.71 1.74 11.15
CA MET A 1 -62.14 0.58 10.43
C MET A 1 -60.93 0.89 9.54
N LYS A 2 -60.83 2.03 8.84
CA LYS A 2 -59.70 2.35 7.95
C LYS A 2 -58.32 2.51 8.63
N LYS A 3 -58.24 3.04 9.87
CA LYS A 3 -56.97 3.20 10.62
C LYS A 3 -56.29 1.87 10.98
N ASN A 4 -57.06 0.82 11.29
CA ASN A 4 -56.50 -0.48 11.66
C ASN A 4 -55.93 -1.23 10.45
N ILE A 5 -56.49 -1.02 9.25
CA ILE A 5 -55.99 -1.65 8.01
C ILE A 5 -54.63 -1.07 7.61
N PHE A 6 -54.42 0.24 7.77
CA PHE A 6 -53.13 0.89 7.52
C PHE A 6 -52.03 0.41 8.49
N LEU A 7 -52.36 0.26 9.77
CA LEU A 7 -51.41 -0.21 10.78
C LEU A 7 -50.99 -1.66 10.52
N ILE A 8 -51.96 -2.52 10.18
CA ILE A 8 -51.71 -3.93 9.83
C ILE A 8 -50.88 -4.02 8.53
N ALA A 9 -51.17 -3.20 7.52
CA ALA A 9 -50.39 -3.16 6.29
C ALA A 9 -48.93 -2.74 6.54
N LEU A 10 -48.69 -1.74 7.41
CA LEU A 10 -47.33 -1.34 7.82
C LEU A 10 -46.61 -2.43 8.61
N LEU A 11 -47.33 -3.13 9.50
CA LEU A 11 -46.77 -4.22 10.29
C LEU A 11 -46.34 -5.38 9.39
N VAL A 12 -47.19 -5.75 8.42
CA VAL A 12 -46.91 -6.82 7.44
C VAL A 12 -45.75 -6.42 6.51
N LEU A 13 -45.66 -5.16 6.09
CA LEU A 13 -44.49 -4.68 5.31
C LEU A 13 -43.20 -4.78 6.13
N ASN A 14 -43.22 -4.34 7.39
CA ASN A 14 -42.06 -4.42 8.29
C ASN A 14 -41.64 -5.86 8.59
N LEU A 15 -42.60 -6.77 8.82
CA LEU A 15 -42.33 -8.20 8.97
C LEU A 15 -41.72 -8.80 7.70
N SER A 16 -42.21 -8.42 6.53
CA SER A 16 -41.69 -8.89 5.24
C SER A 16 -40.25 -8.42 5.01
N ILE A 17 -39.94 -7.17 5.33
CA ILE A 17 -38.59 -6.60 5.25
C ILE A 17 -37.66 -7.28 6.28
N ALA A 18 -38.14 -7.51 7.50
CA ALA A 18 -37.39 -8.21 8.55
C ALA A 18 -37.11 -9.68 8.18
N VAL A 19 -38.07 -10.39 7.57
CA VAL A 19 -37.89 -11.77 7.09
C VAL A 19 -36.92 -11.81 5.90
N ALA A 20 -36.96 -10.83 5.00
CA ALA A 20 -36.02 -10.70 3.89
C ALA A 20 -34.59 -10.39 4.38
N GLN A 21 -34.43 -9.50 5.36
CA GLN A 21 -33.15 -9.24 6.03
C GLN A 21 -32.64 -10.48 6.78
N ALA A 22 -33.53 -11.21 7.47
CA ALA A 22 -33.17 -12.44 8.18
C ALA A 22 -32.69 -13.55 7.23
N LYS A 23 -33.34 -13.74 6.07
CA LYS A 23 -32.90 -14.70 5.04
C LYS A 23 -31.56 -14.31 4.42
N ASN A 24 -31.33 -13.03 4.15
CA ASN A 24 -30.05 -12.57 3.60
C ASN A 24 -28.90 -12.61 4.62
N SER A 25 -29.19 -12.49 5.93
CA SER A 25 -28.17 -12.58 6.99
C SER A 25 -27.55 -13.97 7.19
N ARG A 26 -28.12 -15.02 6.57
CA ARG A 26 -27.63 -16.41 6.65
C ARG A 26 -26.78 -16.84 5.45
N LYS A 27 -26.64 -15.98 4.42
CA LYS A 27 -25.84 -16.35 3.25
C LYS A 27 -24.36 -16.32 3.63
N GLU A 28 -23.75 -17.50 3.63
CA GLU A 28 -22.30 -17.66 3.62
C GLU A 28 -21.72 -16.99 2.37
N TYR A 29 -20.46 -16.59 2.43
CA TYR A 29 -19.77 -15.98 1.31
C TYR A 29 -18.44 -16.66 1.03
N THR A 30 -18.30 -17.21 -0.17
CA THR A 30 -17.01 -17.67 -0.68
C THR A 30 -16.25 -16.47 -1.23
N ALA A 31 -15.14 -16.11 -0.58
CA ALA A 31 -14.34 -14.95 -0.93
C ALA A 31 -13.26 -15.28 -1.96
N VAL A 32 -12.49 -14.27 -2.36
CA VAL A 32 -11.36 -14.38 -3.32
C VAL A 32 -10.22 -15.31 -2.88
N ASP A 33 -10.18 -15.71 -1.61
CA ASP A 33 -9.25 -16.71 -1.09
C ASP A 33 -9.77 -18.15 -1.19
N ASN A 34 -10.92 -18.34 -1.85
CA ASN A 34 -11.66 -19.60 -1.95
C ASN A 34 -12.12 -20.18 -0.60
N HIS A 35 -12.02 -19.40 0.49
CA HIS A 35 -12.59 -19.78 1.77
C HIS A 35 -14.05 -19.31 1.87
N THR A 36 -14.90 -20.11 2.51
CA THR A 36 -16.32 -19.78 2.70
C THR A 36 -16.56 -19.30 4.13
N TYR A 37 -16.79 -18.00 4.25
CA TYR A 37 -17.00 -17.32 5.52
C TYR A 37 -18.47 -17.27 5.92
N LYS A 38 -18.72 -17.35 7.23
CA LYS A 38 -20.05 -17.52 7.80
C LYS A 38 -20.33 -16.46 8.87
N LYS A 39 -21.62 -16.19 9.08
CA LYS A 39 -22.08 -15.36 10.20
C LYS A 39 -21.58 -15.95 11.53
N GLY A 40 -21.05 -15.09 12.39
CA GLY A 40 -20.53 -15.44 13.72
C GLY A 40 -19.05 -15.78 13.75
N GLU A 41 -18.41 -16.00 12.60
CA GLU A 41 -16.97 -16.21 12.54
C GLU A 41 -16.21 -14.94 12.91
N ILE A 42 -15.04 -15.13 13.53
CA ILE A 42 -14.15 -14.05 13.92
C ILE A 42 -13.20 -13.76 12.77
N LEU A 43 -13.09 -12.48 12.41
CA LEU A 43 -12.06 -12.00 11.50
C LEU A 43 -10.88 -11.45 12.28
N VAL A 44 -9.68 -11.67 11.73
CA VAL A 44 -8.44 -11.13 12.27
C VAL A 44 -7.94 -10.05 11.31
N PHE A 45 -7.64 -8.88 11.84
CA PHE A 45 -7.09 -7.77 11.05
C PHE A 45 -5.58 -7.92 10.85
N GLY A 46 -5.11 -7.53 9.67
CA GLY A 46 -3.70 -7.49 9.32
C GLY A 46 -3.11 -6.09 9.50
N ALA A 47 -2.32 -5.64 8.53
CA ALA A 47 -1.71 -4.32 8.56
C ALA A 47 -2.57 -3.30 7.79
N PRO A 48 -2.61 -2.03 8.21
CA PRO A 48 -3.22 -0.96 7.41
C PRO A 48 -2.43 -0.68 6.13
N ALA A 49 -3.13 -0.45 5.01
CA ALA A 49 -2.52 -0.08 3.73
C ALA A 49 -2.13 1.41 3.63
N ARG A 50 -2.60 2.29 4.53
CA ARG A 50 -2.32 3.74 4.50
C ARG A 50 -1.77 4.25 5.81
N GLY A 51 -0.49 3.95 6.09
CA GLY A 51 0.19 4.40 7.30
C GLY A 51 -0.45 3.84 8.57
N THR A 52 -1.29 4.62 9.26
CA THR A 52 -2.05 4.17 10.43
C THR A 52 -3.51 3.83 10.13
N GLN A 53 -3.98 4.06 8.90
CA GLN A 53 -5.36 3.88 8.48
C GLN A 53 -5.52 2.73 7.48
N TYR A 54 -6.61 2.00 7.60
CA TYR A 54 -6.99 0.97 6.63
C TYR A 54 -7.69 1.62 5.43
N GLU A 55 -7.40 1.16 4.23
CA GLU A 55 -8.01 1.64 2.99
C GLU A 55 -9.41 1.05 2.77
N ASN A 56 -9.58 -0.25 3.03
CA ASN A 56 -10.80 -0.99 2.70
C ASN A 56 -11.68 -1.32 3.90
N ILE A 57 -11.35 -0.79 5.09
CA ILE A 57 -12.06 -1.02 6.34
C ILE A 57 -12.48 0.32 6.95
N PHE A 58 -13.76 0.42 7.30
CA PHE A 58 -14.40 1.64 7.78
C PHE A 58 -15.13 1.40 9.10
N ILE A 59 -15.20 2.44 9.92
CA ILE A 59 -16.07 2.49 11.09
C ILE A 59 -17.22 3.43 10.78
N ASN A 60 -18.43 2.90 10.89
CA ASN A 60 -19.67 3.59 10.53
C ASN A 60 -20.59 3.69 11.73
N ASP A 61 -21.30 4.80 11.85
CA ASP A 61 -22.43 4.89 12.77
C ASP A 61 -23.61 4.03 12.27
N ILE A 62 -24.23 3.29 13.18
CA ILE A 62 -25.38 2.43 12.88
C ILE A 62 -26.62 3.30 12.64
N ILE A 63 -27.32 3.00 11.55
CA ILE A 63 -28.68 3.52 11.30
C ILE A 63 -29.68 2.63 12.03
N THR A 64 -30.40 3.20 12.98
CA THR A 64 -31.39 2.50 13.80
C THR A 64 -32.80 2.65 13.23
N THR A 65 -33.72 1.75 13.62
CA THR A 65 -35.15 1.91 13.31
C THR A 65 -35.71 3.23 13.84
N GLY A 66 -35.19 3.71 14.98
CA GLY A 66 -35.55 5.01 15.53
C GLY A 66 -35.20 6.16 14.58
N ASP A 67 -34.02 6.12 13.94
CA ASP A 67 -33.62 7.12 12.94
C ASP A 67 -34.60 7.18 11.76
N TYR A 68 -35.05 6.01 11.26
CA TYR A 68 -36.07 5.95 10.20
C TYR A 68 -37.42 6.53 10.63
N ILE A 69 -37.86 6.23 11.86
CA ILE A 69 -39.11 6.77 12.40
C ILE A 69 -39.02 8.29 12.56
N SER A 70 -37.89 8.81 13.06
CA SER A 70 -37.64 10.25 13.19
C SER A 70 -37.70 10.95 11.85
N ILE A 71 -36.99 10.46 10.82
CA ILE A 71 -37.06 11.02 9.46
C ILE A 71 -38.51 11.01 8.95
N PHE A 72 -39.21 9.88 9.10
CA PHE A 72 -40.57 9.71 8.59
C PHE A 72 -41.60 10.60 9.31
N THR A 73 -41.37 10.89 10.59
CA THR A 73 -42.24 11.75 11.41
C THR A 73 -41.85 13.24 11.34
N GLY A 74 -40.87 13.59 10.51
CA GLY A 74 -40.43 14.97 10.30
C GLY A 74 -39.47 15.50 11.37
N GLY A 75 -38.89 14.62 12.18
CA GLY A 75 -37.82 14.94 13.12
C GLY A 75 -36.45 15.08 12.43
N THR A 76 -35.51 15.71 13.11
CA THR A 76 -34.11 15.82 12.69
C THR A 76 -33.28 14.67 13.27
N ILE A 77 -32.29 14.20 12.51
CA ILE A 77 -31.30 13.22 12.97
C ILE A 77 -29.90 13.84 12.89
N GLU A 78 -29.02 13.43 13.81
CA GLU A 78 -27.60 13.79 13.74
C GLU A 78 -26.95 13.17 12.49
N GLU A 79 -26.01 13.91 11.89
CA GLU A 79 -25.24 13.45 10.73
C GLU A 79 -24.41 12.22 11.12
N LYS A 80 -24.56 11.13 10.36
CA LYS A 80 -23.90 9.85 10.63
C LYS A 80 -22.53 9.82 9.94
N SER A 81 -21.50 9.45 10.68
CA SER A 81 -20.12 9.41 10.21
C SER A 81 -19.73 8.07 9.58
N SER A 82 -18.74 8.12 8.70
CA SER A 82 -18.10 6.96 8.08
C SER A 82 -16.64 7.30 7.81
N ASP A 83 -15.74 6.77 8.62
CA ASP A 83 -14.30 7.03 8.54
C ASP A 83 -13.51 5.75 8.29
N ASN A 84 -12.35 5.87 7.65
CA ASN A 84 -11.38 4.78 7.58
C ASN A 84 -10.99 4.35 9.01
N ALA A 85 -10.99 3.04 9.25
CA ALA A 85 -10.58 2.50 10.53
C ALA A 85 -9.08 2.77 10.76
N THR A 86 -8.67 2.97 12.01
CA THR A 86 -7.25 3.04 12.37
C THR A 86 -6.75 1.73 12.97
N LYS A 87 -5.43 1.54 12.93
CA LYS A 87 -4.77 0.40 13.57
C LYS A 87 -5.10 0.29 15.05
N GLU A 88 -5.11 1.40 15.77
CA GLU A 88 -5.39 1.46 17.21
C GLU A 88 -6.82 0.99 17.49
N GLN A 89 -7.80 1.47 16.70
CA GLN A 89 -9.20 1.10 16.85
C GLN A 89 -9.42 -0.39 16.62
N LEU A 90 -8.88 -0.95 15.54
CA LEU A 90 -9.06 -2.37 15.25
C LEU A 90 -8.26 -3.29 16.19
N SER A 91 -7.07 -2.86 16.63
CA SER A 91 -6.25 -3.62 17.59
C SER A 91 -6.91 -3.71 18.96
N ALA A 92 -7.61 -2.65 19.39
CA ALA A 92 -8.34 -2.63 20.66
C ALA A 92 -9.48 -3.66 20.73
N LEU A 93 -9.95 -4.17 19.58
CA LEU A 93 -11.01 -5.17 19.51
C LEU A 93 -10.55 -6.58 19.83
N GLY A 94 -9.26 -6.89 19.62
CA GLY A 94 -8.75 -8.25 19.71
C GLY A 94 -9.62 -9.23 18.91
N ASN A 95 -10.04 -10.32 19.56
CA ASN A 95 -10.83 -11.39 18.91
C ASN A 95 -12.35 -11.17 18.95
N LYS A 96 -12.81 -9.91 18.98
CA LYS A 96 -14.25 -9.59 19.09
C LYS A 96 -14.93 -9.25 17.76
N ALA A 97 -14.15 -9.11 16.69
CA ALA A 97 -14.64 -8.73 15.36
C ALA A 97 -15.37 -9.89 14.68
N THR A 98 -16.65 -10.06 15.02
CA THR A 98 -17.48 -11.16 14.53
C THR A 98 -18.35 -10.73 13.34
N ILE A 99 -18.45 -11.60 12.34
CA ILE A 99 -19.25 -11.37 11.15
C ILE A 99 -20.74 -11.34 11.53
N LYS A 100 -21.38 -10.19 11.33
CA LYS A 100 -22.82 -10.02 11.54
C LYS A 100 -23.60 -10.51 10.32
N HIS A 101 -23.17 -10.09 9.13
CA HIS A 101 -23.73 -10.49 7.83
C HIS A 101 -22.85 -9.96 6.67
N PHE A 102 -23.15 -10.43 5.46
CA PHE A 102 -22.63 -9.88 4.21
C PHE A 102 -23.70 -9.05 3.51
N ALA A 103 -23.30 -7.89 3.00
CA ALA A 103 -24.12 -6.99 2.20
C ALA A 103 -23.56 -6.86 0.77
N ASN A 104 -24.41 -6.47 -0.17
CA ASN A 104 -23.94 -6.08 -1.50
C ASN A 104 -23.33 -4.68 -1.38
N GLY A 105 -22.08 -4.52 -1.79
CA GLY A 105 -21.44 -3.22 -1.95
C GLY A 105 -21.64 -2.63 -3.35
N ILE A 106 -20.92 -1.55 -3.61
CA ILE A 106 -20.85 -0.89 -4.91
C ILE A 106 -19.94 -1.72 -5.84
N GLU A 107 -20.23 -1.73 -7.15
CA GLU A 107 -19.41 -2.40 -8.18
C GLU A 107 -19.20 -3.91 -7.95
N ASN A 108 -20.24 -4.65 -7.54
CA ASN A 108 -20.18 -6.09 -7.26
C ASN A 108 -19.19 -6.52 -6.15
N ASN A 109 -18.62 -5.59 -5.37
CA ASN A 109 -17.81 -5.96 -4.21
C ASN A 109 -18.71 -6.37 -3.04
N LYS A 110 -18.38 -7.46 -2.36
CA LYS A 110 -19.08 -7.81 -1.11
C LYS A 110 -18.59 -6.95 0.04
N LEU A 111 -19.56 -6.41 0.78
CA LEU A 111 -19.31 -5.77 2.06
C LEU A 111 -19.50 -6.80 3.16
N VAL A 112 -18.50 -6.94 4.03
CA VAL A 112 -18.68 -7.64 5.31
C VAL A 112 -19.00 -6.61 6.38
N VAL A 113 -20.01 -6.90 7.20
CA VAL A 113 -20.40 -6.05 8.33
C VAL A 113 -20.07 -6.79 9.62
N LEU A 114 -19.27 -6.17 10.48
CA LEU A 114 -18.85 -6.72 11.77
C LEU A 114 -19.47 -5.91 12.91
N LYS A 115 -19.78 -6.58 14.01
CA LYS A 115 -20.28 -5.90 15.21
C LYS A 115 -19.10 -5.19 15.90
N LEU A 116 -19.25 -3.88 16.14
CA LEU A 116 -18.33 -3.11 16.99
C LEU A 116 -18.97 -2.87 18.36
N ASP A 117 -20.04 -2.09 18.40
CA ASP A 117 -20.86 -1.86 19.59
C ASP A 117 -22.33 -1.58 19.18
N ASP A 118 -23.12 -0.99 20.09
CA ASP A 118 -24.54 -0.70 19.84
C ASP A 118 -24.77 0.58 19.01
N LYS A 119 -23.72 1.40 18.81
CA LYS A 119 -23.76 2.67 18.07
C LYS A 119 -22.96 2.62 16.77
N LYS A 120 -21.93 1.79 16.69
CA LYS A 120 -21.01 1.70 15.56
C LYS A 120 -20.89 0.28 15.03
N GLU A 121 -20.58 0.16 13.75
CA GLU A 121 -20.25 -1.10 13.09
C GLU A 121 -19.03 -0.94 12.20
N ILE A 122 -18.33 -2.04 11.96
CA ILE A 122 -17.23 -2.07 10.99
C ILE A 122 -17.80 -2.56 9.66
N ARG A 123 -17.45 -1.86 8.59
CA ARG A 123 -17.74 -2.28 7.22
C ARG A 123 -16.44 -2.43 6.46
N ALA A 124 -16.28 -3.53 5.72
CA ALA A 124 -15.11 -3.71 4.88
C ALA A 124 -15.48 -4.24 3.49
N PHE A 125 -14.81 -3.73 2.46
CA PHE A 125 -14.84 -4.33 1.12
C PHE A 125 -14.03 -5.63 1.18
N PHE A 126 -14.74 -6.74 1.38
CA PHE A 126 -14.15 -7.94 1.97
C PHE A 126 -13.03 -8.54 1.12
N ASP A 127 -13.27 -8.71 -0.18
CA ASP A 127 -12.28 -9.27 -1.09
C ASP A 127 -11.05 -8.37 -1.27
N LYS A 128 -11.25 -7.05 -1.34
CA LYS A 128 -10.14 -6.08 -1.44
C LYS A 128 -9.30 -6.07 -0.15
N ALA A 129 -9.97 -6.08 1.00
CA ALA A 129 -9.30 -6.14 2.29
C ALA A 129 -8.51 -7.45 2.47
N LEU A 130 -9.00 -8.58 1.95
CA LEU A 130 -8.25 -9.83 1.91
C LEU A 130 -7.04 -9.73 0.97
N GLN A 131 -7.24 -9.25 -0.27
CA GLN A 131 -6.17 -9.09 -1.26
C GLN A 131 -5.04 -8.20 -0.77
N ASN A 132 -5.34 -7.11 -0.06
CA ASN A 132 -4.33 -6.19 0.48
C ASN A 132 -3.76 -6.63 1.84
N GLY A 133 -4.24 -7.75 2.39
CA GLY A 133 -3.79 -8.24 3.70
C GLY A 133 -4.27 -7.40 4.89
N GLU A 134 -5.25 -6.52 4.69
CA GLU A 134 -5.91 -5.74 5.75
C GLU A 134 -6.82 -6.62 6.62
N ILE A 135 -7.38 -7.68 6.03
CA ILE A 135 -7.99 -8.81 6.73
C ILE A 135 -7.15 -10.05 6.44
N LYS A 136 -6.82 -10.82 7.49
CA LYS A 136 -6.09 -12.07 7.33
C LYS A 136 -7.00 -13.15 6.77
N SER A 137 -6.58 -13.76 5.67
CA SER A 137 -7.25 -14.94 5.11
C SER A 137 -7.21 -16.11 6.10
N GLN A 138 -8.25 -16.95 6.06
CA GLN A 138 -8.27 -18.23 6.77
C GLN A 138 -7.76 -19.40 5.91
N ALA A 139 -7.55 -19.20 4.61
CA ALA A 139 -6.92 -20.18 3.74
C ALA A 139 -5.39 -20.10 3.90
N GLN A 140 -4.76 -21.23 4.24
CA GLN A 140 -3.32 -21.29 4.52
C GLN A 140 -2.44 -20.87 3.34
N ASP A 141 -2.88 -21.14 2.11
CA ASP A 141 -2.10 -20.88 0.89
C ASP A 141 -2.51 -19.60 0.17
N PHE A 142 -3.35 -18.76 0.78
CA PHE A 142 -3.76 -17.52 0.16
C PHE A 142 -2.60 -16.53 0.13
N GLN A 143 -2.27 -16.09 -1.08
CA GLN A 143 -1.28 -15.05 -1.32
C GLN A 143 -1.98 -13.72 -1.53
N THR A 144 -1.65 -12.75 -0.67
CA THR A 144 -2.01 -11.34 -0.87
C THR A 144 -1.37 -10.79 -2.15
N THR A 145 -1.80 -9.60 -2.57
CA THR A 145 -1.16 -8.87 -3.66
C THR A 145 0.33 -8.69 -3.39
N ALA A 146 0.71 -8.35 -2.15
CA ALA A 146 2.10 -8.24 -1.74
C ALA A 146 2.86 -9.57 -1.83
N ASP A 147 2.26 -10.68 -1.39
CA ASP A 147 2.88 -12.01 -1.46
C ASP A 147 3.12 -12.47 -2.90
N LYS A 148 2.13 -12.25 -3.79
CA LYS A 148 2.24 -12.58 -5.22
C LYS A 148 3.35 -11.79 -5.89
N ILE A 149 3.46 -10.51 -5.54
CA ILE A 149 4.52 -9.63 -6.01
C ILE A 149 5.87 -10.09 -5.50
N LEU A 150 6.00 -10.42 -4.21
CA LEU A 150 7.24 -10.95 -3.64
C LEU A 150 7.65 -12.27 -4.28
N ALA A 151 6.71 -13.18 -4.50
CA ALA A 151 6.96 -14.46 -5.17
C ALA A 151 7.41 -14.26 -6.63
N ASN A 152 6.85 -13.27 -7.33
CA ASN A 152 7.28 -12.90 -8.69
C ASN A 152 8.65 -12.21 -8.69
N ALA A 153 8.96 -11.38 -7.71
CA ALA A 153 10.28 -10.77 -7.53
C ALA A 153 11.36 -11.81 -7.21
N ALA A 154 11.04 -12.81 -6.37
CA ALA A 154 11.93 -13.93 -6.06
C ALA A 154 12.20 -14.84 -7.27
N ARG A 155 11.24 -14.99 -8.19
CA ARG A 155 11.41 -15.76 -9.44
C ARG A 155 12.30 -15.06 -10.48
N GLY A 156 12.58 -13.77 -10.31
CA GLY A 156 13.50 -13.00 -11.16
C GLY A 156 14.97 -13.08 -10.74
N GLN A 157 15.32 -13.91 -9.76
CA GLN A 157 16.69 -14.04 -9.24
C GLN A 157 17.64 -14.73 -10.24
N GLY A 158 18.20 -13.93 -11.13
CA GLY A 158 19.60 -14.07 -11.54
C GLY A 158 20.42 -13.01 -10.80
N ASP A 159 21.43 -13.41 -10.02
CA ASP A 159 22.51 -12.63 -9.39
C ASP A 159 22.25 -11.20 -8.82
N GLY A 160 21.00 -10.75 -8.64
CA GLY A 160 20.69 -9.38 -8.22
C GLY A 160 19.29 -9.17 -7.63
N ASN A 161 19.16 -8.17 -6.76
CA ASN A 161 17.93 -7.77 -6.11
C ASN A 161 17.13 -6.77 -6.98
N GLY A 162 16.40 -7.30 -7.96
CA GLY A 162 15.55 -6.51 -8.87
C GLY A 162 16.14 -6.30 -10.26
N THR A 163 15.43 -5.54 -11.09
CA THR A 163 15.83 -5.18 -12.45
C THR A 163 16.48 -3.80 -12.46
N VAL A 164 17.51 -3.63 -13.30
CA VAL A 164 18.22 -2.37 -13.50
C VAL A 164 18.14 -1.95 -14.96
N LYS A 165 17.67 -0.74 -15.22
CA LYS A 165 17.80 -0.05 -16.50
C LYS A 165 18.74 1.13 -16.29
N SER A 166 19.92 1.04 -16.90
CA SER A 166 20.95 2.07 -16.81
C SER A 166 20.48 3.39 -17.43
N PHE A 167 21.03 4.49 -16.91
CA PHE A 167 20.79 5.85 -17.41
C PHE A 167 21.48 6.12 -18.77
N SER A 168 22.41 5.25 -19.17
CA SER A 168 23.12 5.30 -20.44
C SER A 168 23.57 3.89 -20.84
N PRO A 169 23.58 3.54 -22.15
CA PRO A 169 24.08 2.26 -22.63
C PRO A 169 25.57 2.04 -22.35
N ASP A 170 26.34 3.11 -22.12
CA ASP A 170 27.80 3.02 -21.87
C ASP A 170 28.17 2.71 -20.41
N PHE A 171 27.17 2.73 -19.52
CA PHE A 171 27.34 2.48 -18.09
C PHE A 171 26.64 1.19 -17.68
N GLU A 172 27.39 0.34 -16.98
CA GLU A 172 26.86 -0.83 -16.30
C GLU A 172 26.59 -0.49 -14.84
N VAL A 173 25.37 -0.75 -14.39
CA VAL A 173 24.93 -0.51 -13.01
C VAL A 173 24.40 -1.82 -12.41
N LYS A 174 24.84 -2.12 -11.19
CA LYS A 174 24.40 -3.29 -10.41
C LYS A 174 23.87 -2.87 -9.06
N ILE A 175 22.81 -3.54 -8.60
CA ILE A 175 22.34 -3.45 -7.22
C ILE A 175 23.19 -4.40 -6.38
N LEU A 176 23.91 -3.85 -5.40
CA LEU A 176 24.71 -4.64 -4.46
C LEU A 176 23.85 -5.14 -3.29
N SER A 177 23.01 -4.27 -2.75
CA SER A 177 22.10 -4.60 -1.65
C SER A 177 21.04 -3.52 -1.48
N VAL A 178 19.92 -3.88 -0.85
CA VAL A 178 18.88 -2.94 -0.44
C VAL A 178 18.56 -3.23 1.01
N VAL A 179 18.94 -2.31 1.89
CA VAL A 179 18.93 -2.51 3.34
C VAL A 179 17.98 -1.50 3.98
N GLY A 180 17.02 -2.00 4.74
CA GLY A 180 16.12 -1.18 5.55
C GLY A 180 16.61 -1.05 6.99
N ASP A 181 16.52 0.13 7.58
CA ASP A 181 16.70 0.37 9.02
C ASP A 181 15.33 0.61 9.66
N LYS A 182 14.89 -0.35 10.49
CA LYS A 182 13.55 -0.29 11.10
C LYS A 182 13.38 0.91 12.02
N LYS A 183 14.43 1.34 12.72
CA LYS A 183 14.37 2.42 13.71
C LYS A 183 14.38 3.77 13.01
N ALA A 184 15.24 3.94 12.02
CA ALA A 184 15.33 5.17 11.24
C ALA A 184 14.22 5.31 10.20
N GLN A 185 13.49 4.23 9.90
CA GLN A 185 12.47 4.17 8.85
C GLN A 185 13.03 4.61 7.49
N THR A 186 14.21 4.06 7.16
CA THR A 186 14.94 4.37 5.94
C THR A 186 15.29 3.11 5.18
N VAL A 187 15.37 3.22 3.86
CA VAL A 187 15.87 2.16 2.97
C VAL A 187 17.02 2.72 2.15
N THR A 188 18.16 2.04 2.19
CA THR A 188 19.35 2.39 1.42
C THR A 188 19.56 1.37 0.31
N VAL A 189 19.55 1.85 -0.93
CA VAL A 189 19.92 1.09 -2.12
C VAL A 189 21.41 1.31 -2.37
N ASN A 190 22.21 0.25 -2.27
CA ASN A 190 23.63 0.27 -2.57
C ASN A 190 23.85 -0.22 -4.00
N LEU A 191 24.63 0.53 -4.75
CA LEU A 191 24.85 0.35 -6.18
C LEU A 191 26.35 0.24 -6.48
N LEU A 192 26.66 -0.38 -7.61
CA LEU A 192 27.98 -0.37 -8.22
C LEU A 192 27.84 0.15 -9.66
N ILE A 193 28.59 1.19 -10.00
CA ILE A 193 28.55 1.84 -11.31
C ILE A 193 29.91 1.69 -11.98
N SER A 194 29.92 1.31 -13.25
CA SER A 194 31.16 1.18 -14.04
C SER A 194 30.93 1.52 -15.51
N HIS A 195 32.00 1.86 -16.23
CA HIS A 195 31.96 2.16 -17.67
C HIS A 195 33.31 1.86 -18.33
N LYS A 196 33.31 1.87 -19.68
CA LYS A 196 34.53 1.76 -20.52
C LYS A 196 34.98 3.08 -21.15
N LEU A 197 34.22 4.16 -20.98
CA LEU A 197 34.59 5.51 -21.42
C LEU A 197 35.86 6.04 -20.73
N VAL A 198 36.44 7.12 -21.25
CA VAL A 198 37.43 7.96 -20.51
C VAL A 198 36.85 8.39 -19.16
N HIS A 199 37.67 8.81 -18.22
CA HIS A 199 37.23 9.14 -16.85
C HIS A 199 36.00 10.05 -16.89
N GLN A 200 34.95 9.69 -16.15
CA GLN A 200 33.67 10.38 -16.18
C GLN A 200 33.41 11.08 -14.87
N ARG A 201 33.10 12.37 -14.91
CA ARG A 201 32.46 13.08 -13.80
C ARG A 201 30.98 12.73 -13.81
N VAL A 202 30.53 12.01 -12.78
CA VAL A 202 29.14 11.56 -12.62
C VAL A 202 28.48 12.27 -11.44
N GLY A 203 27.23 12.69 -11.63
CA GLY A 203 26.39 13.32 -10.62
C GLY A 203 25.15 12.48 -10.32
N ILE A 204 24.93 12.12 -9.07
CA ILE A 204 23.70 11.48 -8.58
C ILE A 204 22.72 12.54 -8.09
N ASN A 205 21.44 12.33 -8.43
CA ASN A 205 20.36 13.28 -8.20
C ASN A 205 20.66 14.63 -8.86
N SER A 206 21.08 14.55 -10.12
CA SER A 206 21.55 15.69 -10.90
C SER A 206 21.08 15.59 -12.35
N ARG A 207 20.90 16.74 -12.98
CA ARG A 207 20.63 16.94 -14.40
C ARG A 207 21.65 17.93 -14.96
N CYS A 208 21.82 17.94 -16.28
CA CYS A 208 22.73 18.91 -16.93
C CYS A 208 22.19 20.34 -16.92
N SER A 209 20.88 20.52 -16.79
CA SER A 209 20.24 21.83 -16.65
C SER A 209 20.07 22.19 -15.18
N MET A 210 20.49 23.39 -14.79
CA MET A 210 20.25 23.94 -13.45
C MET A 210 18.77 24.29 -13.19
N PHE A 211 17.94 24.31 -14.23
CA PHE A 211 16.51 24.62 -14.13
C PHE A 211 15.62 23.37 -14.02
N ASP A 212 16.21 22.18 -14.16
CA ASP A 212 15.48 20.92 -14.03
C ASP A 212 15.63 20.39 -12.60
N GLU A 213 14.52 20.27 -11.88
CA GLU A 213 14.55 19.78 -10.50
C GLU A 213 14.84 18.28 -10.49
N ALA A 214 16.10 17.93 -10.23
CA ALA A 214 16.49 16.54 -10.03
C ALA A 214 15.98 16.03 -8.68
N LYS A 215 14.94 15.18 -8.72
CA LYS A 215 14.40 14.52 -7.52
C LYS A 215 14.25 13.03 -7.76
N SER A 216 15.04 12.25 -7.03
CA SER A 216 14.91 10.81 -7.00
C SER A 216 13.56 10.42 -6.40
N LYS A 217 12.86 9.50 -7.06
CA LYS A 217 11.53 9.04 -6.66
C LYS A 217 11.58 7.56 -6.32
N CYS A 218 10.82 7.15 -5.32
CA CYS A 218 10.74 5.77 -4.87
C CYS A 218 9.29 5.43 -4.58
N PHE A 219 8.81 4.32 -5.15
CA PHE A 219 7.44 3.87 -5.01
C PHE A 219 7.42 2.43 -4.51
N ASP A 220 6.54 2.13 -3.55
CA ASP A 220 6.23 0.74 -3.22
C ASP A 220 5.18 0.16 -4.20
N TYR A 221 4.75 -1.06 -3.92
CA TYR A 221 3.75 -1.76 -4.73
C TYR A 221 2.30 -1.33 -4.46
N GLU A 222 2.07 -0.54 -3.41
CA GLU A 222 0.78 0.06 -3.10
C GLU A 222 0.65 1.46 -3.75
N GLY A 223 1.74 1.97 -4.34
CA GLY A 223 1.80 3.27 -5.00
C GLY A 223 2.16 4.42 -4.06
N ASN A 224 2.62 4.12 -2.84
CA ASN A 224 3.10 5.13 -1.90
C ASN A 224 4.45 5.67 -2.39
N GLU A 225 4.59 7.00 -2.44
CA GLU A 225 5.85 7.67 -2.80
C GLU A 225 6.67 8.02 -1.56
N TYR A 226 7.98 7.77 -1.61
CA TYR A 226 8.92 8.04 -0.53
C TYR A 226 9.97 9.07 -0.92
N PRO A 227 10.21 10.10 -0.08
CA PRO A 227 11.22 11.09 -0.36
C PRO A 227 12.63 10.52 -0.15
N TYR A 228 13.57 10.96 -0.97
CA TYR A 228 14.99 10.75 -0.74
C TYR A 228 15.46 11.49 0.52
N LYS A 229 16.54 10.99 1.12
CA LYS A 229 17.19 11.52 2.31
C LYS A 229 18.62 11.96 2.00
N GLU A 230 19.38 11.10 1.35
CA GLU A 230 20.79 11.32 1.05
C GLU A 230 21.28 10.42 -0.08
N PHE A 231 22.40 10.84 -0.66
CA PHE A 231 23.08 10.20 -1.77
C PHE A 231 24.57 10.09 -1.46
N GLY A 232 25.23 9.14 -2.09
CA GLY A 232 26.69 9.15 -2.16
C GLY A 232 27.25 8.44 -3.37
N LEU A 233 28.44 8.87 -3.76
CA LEU A 233 29.22 8.33 -4.87
C LEU A 233 30.69 8.30 -4.46
N GLY A 234 31.21 7.10 -4.22
CA GLY A 234 32.51 6.92 -3.56
C GLY A 234 32.51 7.53 -2.16
N ASN A 235 33.46 8.43 -1.89
CA ASN A 235 33.58 9.10 -0.60
C ASN A 235 32.69 10.36 -0.48
N GLU A 236 32.06 10.78 -1.57
CA GLU A 236 31.22 11.98 -1.61
C GLU A 236 29.82 11.66 -1.12
N LYS A 237 29.28 12.50 -0.22
CA LYS A 237 27.95 12.33 0.39
C LYS A 237 27.22 13.66 0.46
N SER A 238 25.92 13.64 0.19
CA SER A 238 25.10 14.86 0.16
C SER A 238 23.63 14.54 0.34
N THR A 239 22.88 15.50 0.87
CA THR A 239 21.41 15.45 0.96
C THR A 239 20.71 16.02 -0.27
N TYR A 240 21.47 16.61 -1.21
CA TYR A 240 20.91 17.24 -2.41
C TYR A 240 21.40 16.57 -3.68
N GLN A 241 22.72 16.49 -3.89
CA GLN A 241 23.35 15.88 -5.07
C GLN A 241 24.79 15.50 -4.73
N ALA A 242 25.28 14.38 -5.27
CA ALA A 242 26.64 13.92 -5.06
C ALA A 242 27.37 13.80 -6.40
N TYR A 243 28.57 14.38 -6.51
CA TYR A 243 29.40 14.29 -7.71
C TYR A 243 30.72 13.62 -7.39
N ASN A 244 31.18 12.74 -8.26
CA ASN A 244 32.53 12.19 -8.19
C ASN A 244 33.03 11.80 -9.57
N ILE A 245 34.32 11.50 -9.67
CA ILE A 245 34.93 10.91 -10.86
C ILE A 245 34.84 9.40 -10.73
N ILE A 246 34.30 8.74 -11.76
CA ILE A 246 34.42 7.31 -11.97
C ILE A 246 35.58 7.10 -12.95
N PRO A 247 36.71 6.52 -12.52
CA PRO A 247 37.81 6.22 -13.43
C PRO A 247 37.42 5.11 -14.41
N THR A 248 38.03 5.13 -15.59
CA THR A 248 37.81 4.15 -16.66
C THR A 248 38.04 2.73 -16.14
N GLN A 249 37.05 1.84 -16.35
CA GLN A 249 37.09 0.44 -15.91
C GLN A 249 37.26 0.22 -14.40
N VAL A 250 37.14 1.26 -13.58
CA VAL A 250 37.14 1.14 -12.12
C VAL A 250 35.70 1.30 -11.62
N PRO A 251 35.07 0.22 -11.13
CA PRO A 251 33.72 0.32 -10.59
C PRO A 251 33.71 1.15 -9.30
N LEU A 252 32.77 2.08 -9.19
CA LEU A 252 32.59 2.92 -8.02
C LEU A 252 31.29 2.59 -7.30
N LYS A 253 31.36 2.50 -5.96
CA LYS A 253 30.17 2.29 -5.12
C LYS A 253 29.37 3.59 -5.04
N ALA A 254 28.06 3.45 -5.09
CA ALA A 254 27.12 4.52 -4.89
C ALA A 254 26.00 4.08 -3.95
N PHE A 255 25.28 5.03 -3.37
CA PHE A 255 24.06 4.72 -2.64
C PHE A 255 23.02 5.83 -2.75
N VAL A 256 21.77 5.45 -2.58
CA VAL A 256 20.63 6.35 -2.38
C VAL A 256 19.83 5.86 -1.19
N THR A 257 19.57 6.75 -0.25
CA THR A 257 18.74 6.47 0.93
C THR A 257 17.42 7.20 0.82
N PHE A 258 16.32 6.47 1.00
CA PHE A 258 14.97 6.98 1.12
C PHE A 258 14.51 6.92 2.58
N ARG A 259 13.54 7.76 2.96
CA ARG A 259 13.04 7.88 4.34
C ARG A 259 11.52 7.77 4.41
N GLN A 260 10.99 7.64 5.62
CA GLN A 260 9.57 7.49 5.92
C GLN A 260 8.98 6.17 5.39
N ILE A 261 9.83 5.15 5.29
CA ILE A 261 9.42 3.81 4.86
C ILE A 261 9.27 2.95 6.11
N LEU A 262 8.06 2.43 6.31
CA LEU A 262 7.76 1.60 7.48
C LEU A 262 8.28 0.17 7.27
N PRO A 263 8.67 -0.54 8.35
CA PRO A 263 9.10 -1.95 8.27
C PRO A 263 8.08 -2.92 7.67
N SER A 264 6.81 -2.52 7.55
CA SER A 264 5.77 -3.29 6.86
C SER A 264 5.96 -3.32 5.34
N VAL A 265 6.62 -2.32 4.75
CA VAL A 265 6.91 -2.26 3.32
C VAL A 265 7.99 -3.27 2.98
N GLN A 266 7.67 -4.32 2.22
CA GLN A 266 8.61 -5.41 1.94
C GLN A 266 9.49 -5.18 0.70
N GLY A 267 9.12 -4.23 -0.17
CA GLY A 267 9.80 -4.00 -1.42
C GLY A 267 9.39 -2.72 -2.13
N MET A 268 10.16 -2.34 -3.14
CA MET A 268 9.89 -1.18 -3.99
C MET A 268 9.53 -1.63 -5.39
N SER A 269 8.43 -1.07 -5.92
CA SER A 269 7.99 -1.35 -7.29
C SER A 269 8.88 -0.63 -8.30
N PHE A 270 9.22 0.62 -8.01
CA PHE A 270 9.97 1.48 -8.92
C PHE A 270 10.79 2.52 -8.18
N ILE A 271 12.04 2.71 -8.61
CA ILE A 271 12.91 3.80 -8.18
C ILE A 271 13.49 4.47 -9.43
N SER A 272 13.41 5.79 -9.49
CA SER A 272 14.04 6.61 -10.54
C SER A 272 15.03 7.57 -9.93
N ILE A 273 16.27 7.54 -10.39
CA ILE A 273 17.37 8.39 -9.90
C ILE A 273 17.94 9.17 -11.09
N PRO A 274 17.79 10.51 -11.12
CA PRO A 274 18.41 11.34 -12.14
C PRO A 274 19.94 11.30 -12.04
N ILE A 275 20.60 10.99 -13.14
CA ILE A 275 22.05 10.98 -13.26
C ILE A 275 22.49 11.96 -14.34
N SER A 276 23.52 12.75 -14.05
CA SER A 276 24.27 13.51 -15.05
C SER A 276 25.69 12.96 -15.18
N TYR A 277 26.27 13.05 -16.37
CA TYR A 277 27.65 12.62 -16.59
C TYR A 277 28.31 13.39 -17.74
N ARG A 278 29.63 13.50 -17.68
CA ARG A 278 30.49 14.04 -18.76
C ARG A 278 31.93 13.55 -18.58
N ALA A 279 32.73 13.64 -19.64
CA ALA A 279 34.16 13.41 -19.54
C ALA A 279 34.83 14.38 -18.54
N GLU A 280 35.77 13.87 -17.76
CA GLU A 280 36.47 14.61 -16.71
C GLU A 280 37.27 15.80 -17.27
N ASP A 281 37.93 15.59 -18.40
CA ASP A 281 38.79 16.55 -19.11
C ASP A 281 38.02 17.60 -19.93
N GLY A 282 36.69 17.50 -19.95
CA GLY A 282 35.80 18.42 -20.65
C GLY A 282 34.94 17.71 -21.69
N GLY A 283 33.71 18.19 -21.87
CA GLY A 283 32.76 17.60 -22.80
C GLY A 283 31.32 18.02 -22.50
N ASP A 284 30.44 17.72 -23.44
CA ASP A 284 29.01 17.96 -23.28
C ASP A 284 28.45 17.13 -22.13
N CYS A 285 27.61 17.77 -21.32
CA CYS A 285 26.91 17.09 -20.25
C CYS A 285 25.73 16.31 -20.82
N ALA A 286 25.65 15.03 -20.49
CA ALA A 286 24.51 14.18 -20.75
C ALA A 286 23.79 13.81 -19.44
N SER A 287 22.48 13.58 -19.52
CA SER A 287 21.69 13.14 -18.38
C SER A 287 20.67 12.08 -18.77
N GLY A 288 20.40 11.16 -17.84
CA GLY A 288 19.39 10.11 -17.98
C GLY A 288 18.87 9.69 -16.62
N ASP A 289 17.92 8.76 -16.60
CA ASP A 289 17.37 8.20 -15.37
C ASP A 289 17.85 6.77 -15.18
N LEU A 290 18.45 6.51 -14.02
CA LEU A 290 18.65 5.15 -13.53
C LEU A 290 17.33 4.67 -12.98
N GLU A 291 16.78 3.63 -13.60
CA GLU A 291 15.51 3.04 -13.19
C GLU A 291 15.77 1.66 -12.58
N LEU A 292 15.25 1.46 -11.38
CA LEU A 292 15.30 0.19 -10.67
C LEU A 292 13.87 -0.29 -10.44
N SER A 293 13.63 -1.59 -10.53
CA SER A 293 12.29 -2.15 -10.34
C SER A 293 12.35 -3.51 -9.68
N ASN A 294 11.23 -3.94 -9.12
CA ASN A 294 11.08 -5.25 -8.49
C ASN A 294 12.07 -5.51 -7.34
N ILE A 295 12.26 -4.52 -6.47
CA ILE A 295 13.25 -4.56 -5.39
C ILE A 295 12.63 -5.17 -4.14
N VAL A 296 13.39 -5.98 -3.42
CA VAL A 296 13.07 -6.49 -2.08
C VAL A 296 13.94 -5.81 -1.02
N ILE A 297 13.37 -5.49 0.15
CA ILE A 297 14.10 -4.80 1.23
C ILE A 297 14.57 -5.80 2.28
N ASP A 298 15.87 -5.80 2.59
CA ASP A 298 16.43 -6.54 3.72
C ASP A 298 16.40 -5.67 4.99
N TRP A 299 15.35 -5.81 5.79
CA TRP A 299 15.15 -5.03 7.01
C TRP A 299 16.00 -5.50 8.18
N LYS A 300 16.85 -4.61 8.71
CA LYS A 300 17.62 -4.78 9.93
C LYS A 300 16.87 -4.22 11.14
#